data_AF-A0A7X7FMN1-F1
#
_entry.id   AF-A0A7X7FMN1-F1
#
_cell.length_a   1.000
_cell.length_b   1.000
_cell.length_c   1.000
_cell.angle_alpha   90.00
_cell.angle_beta   90.00
_cell.angle_gamma   90.00
#
_symmetry.space_group_name_H-M   'P 1'
#
loop_
_entity.id
_entity.type
_entity.pdbx_description
1 polymer ?
#
loop_
_entity_poly.entity_id
_entity_poly.type
_entity_poly.pdbx_seq_one_letter_code
_entity_poly.pdbx_strand_id
1 'polypeptide(L)'
;CQILDSFGLEAKDNEAGGIYEVSDPKVNMCFPPMSWQTYDIEFTAPRFEASGKKTRNARMSVRFNGVLVQENVEIPGPTRAAIQKESPEPGPLHLQDHSHPVRFRNVWIVEKESMPTTTQAR
;
A
#
# COMPACT_ATOMS: atom_id res chain seq x y z
N CYS A 1 0.18 2.59 -2.60
CA CYS A 1 1.47 3.25 -2.35
C CYS A 1 1.88 3.93 -3.64
N GLN A 2 2.41 5.15 -3.56
CA GLN A 2 2.75 5.95 -4.73
C GLN A 2 4.06 5.47 -5.37
N ILE A 3 4.11 5.49 -6.70
CA ILE A 3 5.30 5.23 -7.51
C ILE A 3 5.54 6.47 -8.36
N LEU A 4 6.65 7.16 -8.09
CA LEU A 4 7.05 8.38 -8.81
C LEU A 4 8.58 8.46 -8.86
N ASP A 5 9.13 9.23 -9.81
CA ASP A 5 10.53 9.61 -9.76
C ASP A 5 10.68 10.78 -8.78
N SER A 6 11.00 10.45 -7.54
CA SER A 6 11.17 11.41 -6.45
C SER A 6 12.64 11.57 -6.05
N PHE A 7 13.59 11.19 -6.90
CA PHE A 7 15.01 11.28 -6.54
C PHE A 7 15.42 12.73 -6.21
N GLY A 8 15.91 12.95 -4.98
CA GLY A 8 16.33 14.27 -4.50
C GLY A 8 15.18 15.20 -4.04
N LEU A 9 13.94 14.71 -3.98
CA LEU A 9 12.79 15.46 -3.48
C LEU A 9 12.53 15.22 -1.99
N GLU A 10 11.64 16.02 -1.39
CA GLU A 10 11.15 15.79 -0.03
C GLU A 10 10.26 14.55 0.05
N ALA A 11 10.22 13.90 1.21
CA ALA A 11 9.32 12.80 1.48
C ALA A 11 7.90 13.34 1.74
N LYS A 12 6.98 13.16 0.78
CA LYS A 12 5.57 13.59 0.88
C LYS A 12 4.61 12.47 0.49
N ASP A 13 3.36 12.56 0.93
CA ASP A 13 2.34 11.54 0.70
C ASP A 13 2.08 11.25 -0.79
N ASN A 14 2.33 12.23 -1.65
CA ASN A 14 2.17 12.19 -3.09
C ASN A 14 3.48 11.86 -3.85
N GLU A 15 4.57 11.59 -3.13
CA GLU A 15 5.89 11.21 -3.63
C GLU A 15 6.14 9.70 -3.43
N ALA A 16 7.22 9.16 -4.01
CA ALA A 16 7.56 7.74 -3.94
C ALA A 16 7.61 7.18 -2.51
N GLY A 17 6.95 6.04 -2.27
CA GLY A 17 6.81 5.48 -0.92
C GLY A 17 5.68 6.09 -0.08
N GLY A 18 5.08 7.19 -0.53
CA GLY A 18 3.92 7.82 0.10
C GLY A 18 2.66 6.96 0.00
N ILE A 19 1.76 7.15 0.96
CA ILE A 19 0.36 6.73 0.83
C ILE A 19 -0.41 7.98 0.43
N TYR A 20 -0.72 8.10 -0.86
CA TYR A 20 -1.31 9.30 -1.49
C TYR A 20 -2.41 9.95 -0.65
N GLU A 21 -2.21 11.22 -0.27
CA GLU A 21 -3.11 12.04 0.57
C GLU A 21 -3.45 11.42 1.97
N VAL A 22 -2.68 10.43 2.43
CA VAL A 22 -2.89 9.75 3.72
C VAL A 22 -1.67 9.88 4.63
N SER A 23 -0.46 9.62 4.13
CA SER A 23 0.74 9.62 4.96
C SER A 23 2.02 9.83 4.14
N ASP A 24 2.81 10.81 4.56
CA ASP A 24 4.19 10.98 4.13
C ASP A 24 5.02 9.73 4.47
N PRO A 25 5.96 9.30 3.59
CA PRO A 25 6.94 8.29 3.98
C PRO A 25 7.91 8.89 5.00
N LYS A 26 8.38 8.07 5.94
CA LYS A 26 9.35 8.51 6.98
C LYS A 26 10.63 9.11 6.40
N VAL A 27 11.03 8.63 5.23
CA VAL A 27 12.24 9.08 4.51
C VAL A 27 12.05 8.80 3.02
N ASN A 28 12.57 9.69 2.18
CA ASN A 28 12.67 9.44 0.75
C ASN A 28 13.86 8.51 0.47
N MET A 29 13.56 7.31 -0.02
CA MET A 29 14.56 6.28 -0.33
C MET A 29 14.68 5.99 -1.83
N CYS A 30 14.24 6.92 -2.70
CA CYS A 30 14.43 6.78 -4.15
C CYS A 30 15.92 6.71 -4.50
N PHE A 31 16.29 5.72 -5.30
CA PHE A 31 17.53 5.74 -6.06
C PHE A 31 17.42 6.67 -7.30
N PRO A 32 18.55 7.06 -7.93
CA PRO A 32 18.52 7.83 -9.17
C PRO A 32 17.73 7.17 -10.29
N PRO A 33 17.29 7.94 -11.30
CA PRO A 33 16.58 7.42 -12.47
C PRO A 33 17.33 6.26 -13.14
N MET A 34 16.57 5.38 -13.82
CA MET A 34 17.08 4.16 -14.47
C MET A 34 17.62 3.09 -13.50
N SER A 35 17.56 3.32 -12.19
CA SER A 35 17.80 2.31 -11.17
C SER A 35 16.51 1.57 -10.83
N TRP A 36 16.61 0.27 -10.55
CA TRP A 36 15.47 -0.49 -10.06
C TRP A 36 15.15 -0.10 -8.63
N GLN A 37 13.87 0.21 -8.40
CA GLN A 37 13.33 0.47 -7.07
C GLN A 37 12.57 -0.78 -6.61
N THR A 38 12.63 -1.09 -5.31
CA THR A 38 11.97 -2.27 -4.73
C THR A 38 10.96 -1.85 -3.67
N TYR A 39 9.79 -2.49 -3.70
CA TYR A 39 8.72 -2.30 -2.74
C TYR A 39 8.35 -3.64 -2.13
N ASP A 40 8.47 -3.75 -0.81
CA ASP A 40 7.85 -4.84 -0.04
C ASP A 40 6.67 -4.26 0.72
N ILE A 41 5.46 -4.73 0.41
CA ILE A 41 4.22 -4.18 0.93
C ILE A 41 3.49 -5.26 1.73
N GLU A 42 3.25 -4.97 3.00
CA GLU A 42 2.31 -5.74 3.81
C GLU A 42 0.99 -5.01 3.86
N PHE A 43 -0.08 -5.65 3.40
CA PHE A 43 -1.42 -5.09 3.43
C PHE A 43 -2.35 -5.92 4.31
N THR A 44 -3.11 -5.26 5.17
CA THR A 44 -4.20 -5.85 5.94
C THR A 44 -5.49 -5.23 5.45
N ALA A 45 -6.35 -6.07 4.85
CA ALA A 45 -7.64 -5.63 4.33
C ALA A 45 -8.53 -4.98 5.41
N PRO A 46 -9.41 -4.04 5.03
CA PRO A 46 -10.42 -3.51 5.95
C PRO A 46 -11.33 -4.63 6.47
N ARG A 47 -12.11 -4.34 7.51
CA ARG A 47 -13.12 -5.26 8.05
C ARG A 47 -14.50 -4.64 7.97
N PHE A 48 -15.48 -5.50 7.74
CA PHE A 48 -16.88 -5.14 7.61
C PHE A 48 -17.73 -6.09 8.47
N GLU A 49 -18.87 -5.61 8.94
CA GLU A 49 -19.93 -6.46 9.50
C GLU A 49 -20.71 -7.16 8.39
N ALA A 50 -21.51 -8.17 8.74
CA ALA A 50 -22.44 -8.83 7.81
C ALA A 50 -23.46 -7.86 7.19
N SER A 51 -23.72 -6.72 7.84
CA SER A 51 -24.56 -5.63 7.32
C SER A 51 -23.92 -4.86 6.16
N GLY A 52 -22.64 -5.08 5.88
CA GLY A 52 -21.83 -4.30 4.93
C GLY A 52 -21.25 -3.02 5.54
N LYS A 53 -21.47 -2.74 6.83
CA LYS A 53 -20.87 -1.59 7.51
C LYS A 53 -19.40 -1.84 7.82
N LYS A 54 -18.53 -0.90 7.43
CA LYS A 54 -17.10 -0.93 7.76
C LYS A 54 -16.86 -0.80 9.27
N THR A 55 -16.02 -1.67 9.83
CA THR A 55 -15.65 -1.70 11.26
C THR A 55 -14.18 -1.40 11.50
N ARG A 56 -13.31 -1.66 10.52
CA ARG A 56 -11.88 -1.38 10.63
C ARG A 56 -11.32 -0.94 9.28
N ASN A 57 -10.52 0.11 9.32
CA ASN A 57 -9.75 0.57 8.18
C ASN A 57 -8.68 -0.44 7.77
N ALA A 58 -8.30 -0.38 6.49
CA ALA A 58 -7.17 -1.14 6.00
C ALA A 58 -5.89 -0.63 6.66
N ARG A 59 -4.85 -1.47 6.71
CA ARG A 59 -3.53 -1.06 7.19
C ARG A 59 -2.44 -1.50 6.24
N MET A 60 -1.39 -0.69 6.11
CA MET A 60 -0.27 -0.98 5.23
C MET A 60 1.08 -0.64 5.88
N SER A 61 2.03 -1.54 5.71
CA SER A 61 3.45 -1.27 5.92
C SER A 61 4.16 -1.36 4.58
N VAL A 62 5.14 -0.47 4.36
CA VAL A 62 5.91 -0.41 3.12
C VAL A 62 7.39 -0.33 3.46
N ARG A 63 8.16 -1.29 2.96
CA ARG A 63 9.60 -1.12 2.81
C ARG A 63 9.90 -0.66 1.40
N PHE A 64 10.65 0.43 1.30
CA PHE A 64 11.10 0.99 0.04
C PHE A 64 12.62 0.89 0.00
N ASN A 65 13.15 0.12 -0.95
CA ASN A 65 14.58 -0.22 -1.03
C ASN A 65 15.14 -0.78 0.29
N GLY A 66 14.39 -1.70 0.91
CA GLY A 66 14.75 -2.37 2.17
C GLY A 66 14.46 -1.57 3.45
N VAL A 67 14.22 -0.25 3.33
CA VAL A 67 13.98 0.64 4.48
C VAL A 67 12.48 0.75 4.77
N LEU A 68 12.07 0.58 6.02
CA LEU A 68 10.67 0.74 6.43
C LEU A 68 10.27 2.22 6.39
N VAL A 69 9.52 2.62 5.36
CA VAL A 69 9.08 4.01 5.14
C VAL A 69 7.64 4.26 5.57
N GLN A 70 6.80 3.22 5.64
CA GLN A 70 5.46 3.26 6.21
C GLN A 70 5.33 2.12 7.20
N GLU A 71 4.88 2.39 8.42
CA GLU A 71 4.77 1.38 9.48
C GLU A 71 3.33 1.28 9.99
N ASN A 72 2.63 0.20 9.61
CA ASN A 72 1.28 -0.14 10.04
C ASN A 72 0.27 1.03 9.92
N VAL A 73 0.40 1.83 8.87
CA VAL A 73 -0.38 3.04 8.65
C VAL A 73 -1.83 2.68 8.37
N GLU A 74 -2.74 3.40 9.00
CA GLU A 74 -4.17 3.26 8.79
C GLU A 74 -4.63 3.97 7.52
N ILE A 75 -5.40 3.28 6.69
CA ILE A 75 -5.90 3.80 5.41
C ILE A 75 -7.43 3.93 5.52
N PRO A 76 -7.96 5.17 5.65
CA PRO A 76 -9.39 5.41 5.90
C PRO A 76 -10.31 4.91 4.78
N GLY A 77 -9.81 4.83 3.55
CA GLY A 77 -10.57 4.37 2.40
C GLY A 77 -9.73 4.35 1.11
N PRO A 78 -10.35 4.08 -0.04
CA PRO A 78 -9.67 4.07 -1.32
C PRO A 78 -9.05 5.43 -1.65
N THR A 79 -7.84 5.43 -2.22
CA THR A 79 -7.23 6.65 -2.77
C THR A 79 -7.84 6.98 -4.14
N ARG A 80 -7.53 8.18 -4.66
CA ARG A 80 -8.20 8.80 -5.81
C ARG A 80 -8.27 7.97 -7.10
N ALA A 81 -7.32 7.07 -7.33
CA ALA A 81 -7.22 6.25 -8.54
C ALA A 81 -7.78 4.82 -8.39
N ALA A 82 -8.60 4.57 -7.35
CA ALA A 82 -9.20 3.26 -7.15
C ALA A 82 -10.15 2.89 -8.31
N ILE A 83 -9.95 1.68 -8.85
CA ILE A 83 -10.78 1.12 -9.94
C ILE A 83 -12.03 0.38 -9.46
N GLN A 84 -12.12 0.16 -8.14
CA GLN A 84 -13.23 -0.53 -7.49
C GLN A 84 -13.57 0.18 -6.18
N LYS A 85 -14.83 0.07 -5.76
CA LYS A 85 -15.24 0.53 -4.42
C LYS A 85 -14.63 -0.38 -3.35
N GLU A 86 -14.36 0.19 -2.18
CA GLU A 86 -13.96 -0.62 -1.02
C GLU A 86 -15.07 -1.63 -0.69
N SER A 87 -14.70 -2.88 -0.44
CA SER A 87 -15.64 -3.97 -0.17
C SER A 87 -14.99 -5.03 0.74
N PRO A 88 -15.78 -5.93 1.36
CA PRO A 88 -15.23 -7.05 2.12
C PRO A 88 -14.56 -8.12 1.24
N GLU A 89 -14.81 -8.12 -0.07
CA GLU A 89 -14.27 -9.10 -1.00
C GLU A 89 -12.83 -8.76 -1.42
N PRO A 90 -12.00 -9.77 -1.76
CA PRO A 90 -10.67 -9.55 -2.32
C PRO A 90 -10.72 -8.68 -3.59
N GLY A 91 -9.81 -7.70 -3.67
CA GLY A 91 -9.63 -6.84 -4.84
C GLY A 91 -8.33 -7.17 -5.59
N PRO A 92 -8.16 -6.67 -6.83
CA PRO A 92 -6.95 -6.87 -7.61
C PRO A 92 -5.79 -6.00 -7.13
N LEU A 93 -4.55 -6.38 -7.49
CA LEU A 93 -3.44 -5.43 -7.56
C LEU A 93 -3.59 -4.59 -8.84
N HIS A 94 -3.71 -3.28 -8.68
CA HIS A 94 -3.81 -2.34 -9.79
C HIS A 94 -2.52 -1.50 -9.91
N LEU A 95 -1.83 -1.64 -11.04
CA LEU A 95 -0.70 -0.78 -11.41
C LEU A 95 -1.22 0.35 -12.29
N GLN A 96 -1.15 1.58 -11.77
CA GLN A 96 -1.71 2.75 -12.44
C GLN A 96 -0.90 3.13 -13.68
N ASP A 97 -1.60 3.39 -14.79
CA ASP A 97 -1.07 4.18 -15.91
C ASP A 97 -1.38 5.67 -15.65
N HIS A 98 -0.32 6.47 -15.52
CA HIS A 98 -0.41 7.92 -15.36
C HIS A 98 0.32 8.65 -16.50
N SER A 99 0.29 8.08 -17.71
CA SER A 99 0.89 8.63 -18.94
C SER A 99 2.42 8.79 -18.90
N HIS A 100 3.09 8.11 -17.96
CA HIS A 100 4.55 8.10 -17.84
C HIS A 100 5.06 6.67 -18.04
N PRO A 101 5.98 6.42 -18.99
CA PRO A 101 6.52 5.09 -19.21
C PRO A 101 7.28 4.58 -17.99
N VAL A 102 6.75 3.54 -17.37
CA VAL A 102 7.41 2.78 -16.29
C VAL A 102 7.56 1.31 -16.74
N ARG A 103 8.48 0.58 -16.11
CA ARG A 103 8.67 -0.86 -16.34
C ARG A 103 8.63 -1.57 -14.99
N PHE A 104 7.94 -2.70 -14.96
CA PHE A 104 7.84 -3.55 -13.78
C PHE A 104 8.52 -4.88 -14.05
N ARG A 105 9.07 -5.49 -13.01
CA ARG A 105 9.57 -6.87 -12.99
C ARG A 105 9.38 -7.44 -11.60
N ASN A 106 9.49 -8.77 -11.46
CA ASN A 106 9.55 -9.41 -10.15
C ASN A 106 8.34 -9.07 -9.26
N VAL A 107 7.13 -9.21 -9.82
CA VAL A 107 5.87 -8.96 -9.10
C VAL A 107 5.27 -10.29 -8.71
N TRP A 108 5.08 -10.49 -7.41
CA TRP A 108 4.35 -11.64 -6.86
C TRP A 108 3.53 -11.17 -5.66
N ILE A 109 2.53 -11.97 -5.30
CA ILE A 109 1.65 -11.73 -4.16
C ILE A 109 1.55 -13.04 -3.40
N VAL A 110 1.66 -12.96 -2.07
CA VAL A 110 1.45 -14.09 -1.16
C VAL A 110 0.39 -13.66 -0.16
N GLU A 111 -0.55 -14.55 0.12
CA GLU A 111 -1.56 -14.30 1.14
C GLU A 111 -0.89 -14.22 2.51
N LYS A 112 -1.23 -13.17 3.27
CA LYS A 112 -0.72 -13.02 4.64
C LYS A 112 -1.43 -14.03 5.52
N GLU A 113 -0.68 -14.96 6.11
CA GLU A 113 -1.23 -15.94 7.06
C GLU A 113 -2.05 -15.20 8.14
N SER A 114 -3.32 -15.59 8.27
CA SER A 114 -4.14 -15.12 9.38
C SER A 114 -3.74 -15.92 10.62
N MET A 115 -3.43 -15.23 11.72
CA MET A 115 -3.33 -15.90 13.02
C MET A 115 -4.68 -16.59 13.28
N PRO A 116 -4.70 -17.88 13.69
CA PRO A 116 -5.94 -18.58 13.94
C PRO A 116 -6.75 -17.81 14.99
N THR A 117 -8.01 -17.53 14.67
CA THR A 117 -8.97 -16.97 15.63
C THR A 117 -9.16 -18.02 16.72
N THR A 118 -8.55 -17.85 17.89
CA THR A 118 -8.86 -18.66 19.06
C THR A 118 -10.30 -18.33 19.46
N THR A 119 -11.26 -19.12 19.00
CA THR A 119 -12.58 -19.20 19.61
C THR A 119 -12.39 -19.73 21.02
N GLN A 120 -12.31 -18.84 22.01
CA GLN A 120 -12.54 -19.26 23.40
C GLN A 120 -14.02 -19.59 23.53
N ALA A 121 -14.34 -20.87 23.46
CA ALA A 121 -15.60 -21.39 23.99
C ALA A 121 -15.47 -21.49 25.51
N ARG A 122 -16.15 -20.63 26.25
CA ARG A 122 -16.86 -20.93 27.52
C ARG A 122 -18.02 -19.97 27.70
#